data_AF-A0A317IP87-F1
#
_entry.id   AF-A0A317IP87-F1
#
_cell.length_a   1.000
_cell.length_b   1.000
_cell.length_c   1.000
_cell.angle_alpha   90.00
_cell.angle_beta   90.00
_cell.angle_gamma   90.00
#
_symmetry.space_group_name_H-M   'P 1'
#
loop_
_entity.id
_entity.type
_entity.pdbx_description
1 polymer ?
#
loop_
_entity_poly.entity_id
_entity_poly.type
_entity_poly.pdbx_seq_one_letter_code
_entity_poly.pdbx_strand_id
1 'polypeptide(L)'
;MKEKKRSGKLGWLAVVLWVVGFALAFVIAPGSPYIWLPDGLLLLGFWPLLIANRCRWLWLVFGLFNTFIGFVLLVVRFMPDSEFSFDPKVLATKTHLGQYHEPFTWMILGIISAVVGAALILIGLVRWMVSKSKKVKA
;
A
#
# COMPACT_ATOMS: atom_id res chain seq x y z
N MET A 1 -25.85 16.80 -3.08
CA MET A 1 -25.58 16.74 -1.61
C MET A 1 -25.18 15.35 -1.07
N LYS A 2 -25.53 14.21 -1.72
CA LYS A 2 -25.18 12.86 -1.23
C LYS A 2 -23.70 12.46 -1.36
N GLU A 3 -22.94 13.03 -2.30
CA GLU A 3 -21.50 12.72 -2.46
C GLU A 3 -20.63 13.21 -1.29
N LYS A 4 -20.91 14.39 -0.72
CA LYS A 4 -20.16 14.94 0.43
C LYS A 4 -20.26 14.05 1.68
N LYS A 5 -21.40 13.41 1.94
CA LYS A 5 -21.64 12.60 3.15
C LYS A 5 -20.91 11.25 3.14
N ARG A 6 -20.65 10.67 1.96
CA ARG A 6 -20.01 9.34 1.83
C ARG A 6 -18.49 9.42 1.97
N SER A 7 -17.89 10.53 1.54
CA SER A 7 -16.46 10.83 1.70
C SER A 7 -16.07 10.97 3.17
N GLY A 8 -16.90 11.60 4.01
CA GLY A 8 -16.58 11.80 5.44
C GLY A 8 -16.38 10.51 6.23
N LYS A 9 -17.20 9.48 6.00
CA LYS A 9 -17.07 8.18 6.69
C LYS A 9 -15.79 7.43 6.31
N LEU A 10 -15.44 7.46 5.03
CA LEU A 10 -14.20 6.83 4.54
C LEU A 10 -12.97 7.59 5.06
N GLY A 11 -13.04 8.92 5.12
CA GLY A 11 -11.99 9.74 5.73
C GLY A 11 -11.76 9.39 7.21
N TRP A 12 -12.83 9.28 8.00
CA TRP A 12 -12.71 8.86 9.40
C TRP A 12 -12.11 7.46 9.56
N LEU A 13 -12.52 6.51 8.72
CA LEU A 13 -11.93 5.16 8.74
C LEU A 13 -10.43 5.20 8.43
N ALA A 14 -10.00 5.98 7.43
CA ALA A 14 -8.58 6.16 7.12
C ALA A 14 -7.80 6.74 8.30
N VAL A 15 -8.34 7.79 8.94
CA VAL A 15 -7.72 8.41 10.11
C VAL A 15 -7.58 7.43 11.27
N VAL A 16 -8.62 6.65 11.57
CA VAL A 16 -8.56 5.66 12.66
C VAL A 16 -7.51 4.60 12.36
N LEU A 17 -7.48 4.05 11.15
CA LEU A 17 -6.48 3.06 10.74
C LEU A 17 -5.05 3.62 10.86
N TRP A 18 -4.85 4.87 10.44
CA TRP A 18 -3.56 5.53 10.58
C TRP A 18 -3.16 5.81 12.01
N VAL A 19 -4.03 6.39 12.82
CA VAL A 19 -3.72 6.69 14.24
C VAL A 19 -3.38 5.41 15.00
N VAL A 20 -4.15 4.34 14.80
CA VAL A 20 -3.87 3.05 15.44
C VAL A 20 -2.58 2.44 14.89
N GLY A 21 -2.37 2.46 13.57
CA GLY A 21 -1.12 1.97 12.96
C GLY A 21 0.11 2.70 13.48
N PHE A 22 0.05 4.03 13.57
CA PHE A 22 1.13 4.87 14.07
C PHE A 22 1.40 4.64 15.55
N ALA A 23 0.35 4.53 16.37
CA ALA A 23 0.49 4.20 17.80
C ALA A 23 1.14 2.82 17.99
N LEU A 24 0.71 1.82 17.22
CA LEU A 24 1.27 0.47 17.29
C LEU A 24 2.73 0.41 16.85
N ALA A 25 3.18 1.28 15.94
CA ALA A 25 4.59 1.36 15.54
C ALA A 25 5.54 1.69 16.71
N PHE A 26 5.06 2.38 17.75
CA PHE A 26 5.85 2.67 18.95
C PHE A 26 5.68 1.65 20.09
N VAL A 27 4.64 0.82 20.01
CA VAL A 27 4.30 -0.16 21.06
C VAL A 27 4.85 -1.55 20.73
N ILE A 28 4.85 -1.93 19.46
CA ILE A 28 5.26 -3.27 19.04
C ILE A 28 6.78 -3.31 18.85
N ALA A 29 7.44 -4.14 19.66
CA ALA A 29 8.89 -4.33 19.59
C ALA A 29 9.32 -5.09 18.31
N PRO A 30 10.54 -4.83 17.82
CA PRO A 30 11.10 -5.55 16.68
C PRO A 30 11.18 -7.06 16.97
N GLY A 31 10.89 -7.87 15.96
CA GLY A 31 10.86 -9.34 16.08
C GLY A 31 9.57 -9.92 16.68
N SER A 32 8.62 -9.09 17.12
CA SER A 32 7.29 -9.55 17.52
C SER A 32 6.53 -10.17 16.33
N PRO A 33 5.74 -11.25 16.52
CA PRO A 33 4.89 -11.81 15.46
C PRO A 33 3.83 -10.83 14.94
N TYR A 34 3.62 -9.71 15.64
CA TYR A 34 2.67 -8.65 15.27
C TYR A 34 3.32 -7.44 14.58
N ILE A 35 4.62 -7.50 14.24
CA ILE A 35 5.34 -6.36 13.63
C ILE A 35 4.79 -5.93 12.26
N TRP A 36 4.02 -6.80 11.60
CA TRP A 36 3.30 -6.47 10.36
C TRP A 36 2.12 -5.52 10.57
N LEU A 37 1.55 -5.46 11.78
CA LEU A 37 0.29 -4.80 12.05
C LEU A 37 0.36 -3.26 11.87
N PRO A 38 1.41 -2.55 12.35
CA PRO A 38 1.56 -1.11 12.12
C PRO A 38 1.57 -0.77 10.62
N ASP A 39 2.46 -1.39 9.85
CA ASP A 39 2.59 -1.18 8.41
C ASP A 39 1.30 -1.56 7.68
N GLY A 40 0.70 -2.69 8.04
CA GLY A 40 -0.55 -3.17 7.44
C GLY A 40 -1.70 -2.18 7.64
N LEU A 41 -1.88 -1.64 8.85
CA LEU A 41 -2.91 -0.64 9.15
C LEU A 41 -2.62 0.69 8.47
N LEU A 42 -1.35 1.10 8.38
CA LEU A 42 -0.96 2.31 7.66
C LEU A 42 -1.29 2.19 6.16
N LEU A 43 -0.95 1.07 5.53
CA LEU A 43 -1.25 0.78 4.13
C LEU A 43 -2.75 0.65 3.88
N LEU A 44 -3.48 -0.08 4.73
CA LEU A 44 -4.94 -0.20 4.65
C LEU A 44 -5.64 1.15 4.89
N GLY A 45 -5.06 2.05 5.67
CA GLY A 45 -5.56 3.42 5.86
C GLY A 45 -5.63 4.22 4.56
N PHE A 46 -4.81 3.89 3.55
CA PHE A 46 -4.92 4.50 2.22
C PHE A 46 -6.13 3.98 1.41
N TRP A 47 -6.62 2.76 1.67
CA TRP A 47 -7.70 2.17 0.86
C TRP A 47 -8.98 3.00 0.88
N PRO A 48 -9.51 3.46 2.04
CA PRO A 48 -10.68 4.33 2.05
C PRO A 48 -10.49 5.62 1.22
N LEU A 49 -9.28 6.18 1.21
CA LEU A 49 -8.93 7.36 0.41
C LEU A 49 -8.90 7.04 -1.09
N LEU A 50 -8.33 5.89 -1.46
CA LEU A 50 -8.31 5.40 -2.84
C LEU A 50 -9.73 5.10 -3.36
N ILE A 51 -10.63 4.60 -2.51
CA ILE A 51 -12.06 4.44 -2.83
C ILE A 51 -12.72 5.81 -3.02
N ALA A 52 -12.47 6.75 -2.12
CA ALA A 52 -13.10 8.07 -2.12
C ALA A 52 -12.70 8.92 -3.34
N ASN A 53 -11.42 8.88 -3.74
CA ASN A 53 -10.91 9.67 -4.87
C ASN A 53 -11.36 9.16 -6.24
N ARG A 54 -11.90 7.94 -6.36
CA ARG A 54 -12.36 7.29 -7.61
C ARG A 54 -11.32 7.22 -8.75
N CYS A 55 -10.09 7.68 -8.54
CA CYS A 55 -9.00 7.60 -9.50
C CYS A 55 -8.44 6.17 -9.54
N ARG A 56 -8.91 5.40 -10.53
CA ARG A 56 -8.61 3.97 -10.67
C ARG A 56 -7.12 3.67 -10.85
N TRP A 57 -6.38 4.57 -11.49
CA TRP A 57 -4.94 4.42 -11.70
C TRP A 57 -4.13 4.55 -10.41
N LEU A 58 -4.64 5.30 -9.40
CA LEU A 58 -3.95 5.44 -8.12
C LEU A 58 -3.84 4.10 -7.39
N TRP A 59 -4.85 3.22 -7.51
CA TRP A 59 -4.78 1.86 -6.96
C TRP A 59 -3.62 1.06 -7.56
N LEU A 60 -3.46 1.16 -8.89
CA LEU A 60 -2.40 0.44 -9.59
C LEU A 60 -1.02 0.98 -9.18
N VAL A 61 -0.84 2.30 -9.19
CA VAL A 61 0.42 2.94 -8.83
C VAL A 61 0.77 2.68 -7.36
N PHE A 62 -0.19 2.87 -6.45
CA PHE A 62 -0.03 2.52 -5.04
C PHE A 62 0.38 1.06 -4.88
N GLY A 63 -0.30 0.14 -5.57
CA GLY A 63 0.01 -1.28 -5.50
C GLY A 63 1.40 -1.64 -6.00
N LEU A 64 1.81 -1.12 -7.15
CA LEU A 64 3.12 -1.37 -7.74
C LEU A 64 4.26 -0.83 -6.85
N PHE A 65 4.14 0.41 -6.35
CA PHE A 65 5.15 0.99 -5.47
C PHE A 65 5.27 0.22 -4.16
N ASN A 66 4.16 -0.14 -3.51
CA ASN A 66 4.23 -0.91 -2.26
C ASN A 66 4.75 -2.33 -2.46
N THR A 67 4.42 -2.96 -3.59
CA THR A 67 5.01 -4.26 -3.96
C THR A 67 6.52 -4.15 -4.14
N PHE A 68 6.97 -3.09 -4.83
CA PHE A 68 8.38 -2.83 -5.04
C PHE A 68 9.11 -2.53 -3.72
N ILE A 69 8.54 -1.72 -2.83
CA ILE A 69 9.08 -1.47 -1.49
C ILE A 69 9.20 -2.78 -0.71
N GLY A 70 8.14 -3.61 -0.71
CA GLY A 70 8.16 -4.91 -0.06
C GLY A 70 9.25 -5.84 -0.62
N PHE A 71 9.46 -5.83 -1.94
CA PHE A 71 10.57 -6.55 -2.57
C PHE A 71 11.94 -6.04 -2.10
N VAL A 72 12.15 -4.72 -2.05
CA VAL A 72 13.40 -4.12 -1.53
C VAL A 72 13.62 -4.51 -0.08
N LEU A 73 12.59 -4.46 0.77
CA LEU A 73 12.66 -4.90 2.16
C LEU A 73 13.01 -6.39 2.28
N LEU A 74 12.49 -7.22 1.38
CA LEU A 74 12.80 -8.65 1.32
C LEU A 74 14.29 -8.87 1.01
N VAL A 75 14.82 -8.17 0.00
CA VAL A 75 16.25 -8.21 -0.35
C VAL A 75 17.10 -7.75 0.83
N VAL A 76 16.78 -6.61 1.44
CA VAL A 76 17.49 -6.05 2.60
C VAL A 76 17.50 -7.03 3.78
N ARG A 77 16.39 -7.74 4.01
CA ARG A 77 16.25 -8.70 5.11
C ARG A 77 17.10 -9.96 4.93
N PHE A 78 17.26 -10.44 3.70
CA PHE A 78 17.97 -11.69 3.43
C PHE A 78 19.41 -11.50 2.93
N MET A 79 19.80 -10.28 2.55
CA MET A 79 21.18 -10.00 2.18
C MET A 79 22.10 -10.06 3.41
N PRO A 80 23.31 -10.64 3.33
CA PRO A 80 24.24 -10.70 4.46
C PRO A 80 24.63 -9.32 5.00
N ASP A 81 24.95 -9.21 6.30
CA ASP A 81 25.45 -7.97 6.91
C ASP A 81 26.83 -7.55 6.36
N SER A 82 27.62 -8.51 5.88
CA SER A 82 28.94 -8.26 5.28
C SER A 82 28.89 -7.33 4.06
N GLU A 83 27.76 -7.32 3.33
CA GLU A 83 27.58 -6.46 2.15
C GLU A 83 27.35 -4.99 2.53
N PHE A 84 27.02 -4.70 3.79
CA PHE A 84 26.69 -3.36 4.28
C PHE A 84 27.66 -2.86 5.36
N SER A 85 28.65 -3.66 5.74
CA SER A 85 29.61 -3.35 6.81
C SER A 85 30.64 -2.27 6.43
N PHE A 86 30.66 -1.85 5.16
CA PHE A 86 31.54 -0.77 4.67
C PHE A 86 31.20 0.60 5.28
N ASP A 87 29.96 0.81 5.74
CA ASP A 87 29.55 2.02 6.46
C ASP A 87 28.62 1.65 7.65
N PRO A 88 29.02 1.95 8.89
CA PRO A 88 28.20 1.69 10.08
C PRO A 88 26.79 2.30 10.02
N LYS A 89 26.59 3.43 9.35
CA LYS A 89 25.28 4.07 9.19
C LYS A 89 24.38 3.29 8.25
N VAL A 90 24.96 2.73 7.18
CA VAL A 90 24.23 1.91 6.22
C VAL A 90 23.82 0.60 6.89
N LEU A 91 24.73 -0.03 7.64
CA LEU A 91 24.40 -1.23 8.42
C LEU A 91 23.29 -0.96 9.45
N ALA A 92 23.38 0.15 10.20
CA ALA A 92 22.33 0.52 11.16
C ALA A 92 20.97 0.73 10.49
N THR A 93 20.94 1.37 9.31
CA THR A 93 19.71 1.57 8.52
C THR A 93 19.14 0.23 8.04
N LYS A 94 20.00 -0.65 7.53
CA LYS A 94 19.63 -2.01 7.11
C LYS A 94 19.01 -2.80 8.27
N THR A 95 19.66 -2.80 9.43
CA THR A 95 19.16 -3.48 10.63
C THR A 95 17.81 -2.91 11.05
N HIS A 96 17.65 -1.58 11.06
CA HIS A 96 16.37 -0.95 11.37
C HIS A 96 15.27 -1.38 10.38
N LEU A 97 15.53 -1.29 9.08
CA LEU A 97 14.56 -1.67 8.05
C LEU A 97 14.17 -3.15 8.14
N GLY A 98 15.13 -4.05 8.33
CA GLY A 98 14.89 -5.49 8.39
C GLY A 98 14.16 -5.94 9.67
N GLN A 99 14.27 -5.19 10.75
CA GLN A 99 13.66 -5.52 12.05
C GLN A 99 12.27 -4.92 12.25
N TYR A 100 12.03 -3.71 11.72
CA TYR A 100 10.79 -2.97 11.97
C TYR A 100 9.76 -3.09 10.85
N HIS A 101 10.17 -3.46 9.64
CA HIS A 101 9.25 -3.60 8.51
C HIS A 101 9.14 -5.05 8.06
N GLU A 102 7.89 -5.50 7.92
CA GLU A 102 7.58 -6.85 7.49
C GLU A 102 7.40 -6.87 5.96
N PRO A 103 8.34 -7.48 5.19
CA PRO A 103 8.32 -7.36 3.72
C PRO A 103 7.04 -7.90 3.07
N PHE A 104 6.50 -9.01 3.58
CA PHE A 104 5.35 -9.66 2.98
C PHE A 104 4.08 -8.81 3.08
N THR A 105 3.95 -7.99 4.12
CA THR A 105 2.81 -7.09 4.33
C THR A 105 2.75 -6.04 3.24
N TRP A 106 3.88 -5.39 2.95
CA TRP A 106 4.01 -4.43 1.87
C TRP A 106 3.74 -5.08 0.51
N MET A 107 4.30 -6.28 0.29
CA MET A 107 4.08 -7.03 -0.95
C MET A 107 2.62 -7.44 -1.15
N ILE A 108 2.00 -8.10 -0.17
CA ILE A 108 0.64 -8.64 -0.29
C ILE A 108 -0.37 -7.51 -0.49
N LEU A 109 -0.32 -6.48 0.36
CA LEU A 109 -1.23 -5.34 0.23
C LEU A 109 -0.98 -4.56 -1.06
N GLY A 110 0.29 -4.45 -1.48
CA GLY A 110 0.68 -3.89 -2.77
C GLY A 110 0.07 -4.66 -3.95
N ILE A 111 0.27 -5.99 -3.99
CA ILE A 111 -0.23 -6.87 -5.05
C ILE A 111 -1.75 -6.81 -5.13
N ILE A 112 -2.45 -6.90 -3.99
CA ILE A 112 -3.92 -6.79 -3.94
C ILE A 112 -4.35 -5.45 -4.54
N SER A 113 -3.71 -4.36 -4.13
CA SER A 113 -4.04 -3.02 -4.64
C SER A 113 -3.78 -2.89 -6.15
N ALA A 114 -2.67 -3.47 -6.63
CA ALA A 114 -2.30 -3.47 -8.04
C ALA A 114 -3.32 -4.25 -8.90
N VAL A 115 -3.73 -5.44 -8.44
CA VAL A 115 -4.74 -6.28 -9.10
C VAL A 115 -6.09 -5.55 -9.16
N VAL A 116 -6.52 -4.95 -8.05
CA VAL A 116 -7.75 -4.14 -8.01
C VAL A 116 -7.67 -2.95 -8.97
N GLY A 117 -6.55 -2.22 -8.97
CA GLY A 117 -6.31 -1.10 -9.87
C GLY A 117 -6.36 -1.50 -11.35
N ALA A 118 -5.67 -2.59 -11.71
CA ALA A 118 -5.66 -3.13 -13.06
C ALA A 118 -7.09 -3.52 -13.51
N ALA A 119 -7.83 -4.25 -12.66
CA ALA A 119 -9.21 -4.64 -12.97
C ALA A 119 -10.11 -3.41 -13.18
N LEU A 120 -10.00 -2.37 -12.33
CA LEU A 120 -10.78 -1.14 -12.44
C LEU A 120 -10.47 -0.37 -13.73
N ILE A 121 -9.19 -0.31 -14.14
CA ILE A 121 -8.76 0.31 -15.39
C ILE A 121 -9.34 -0.46 -16.59
N LEU A 122 -9.19 -1.79 -16.61
CA LEU A 122 -9.71 -2.65 -17.68
C LEU A 122 -11.23 -2.51 -17.84
N ILE A 123 -11.98 -2.54 -16.73
CA ILE A 123 -13.44 -2.30 -16.74
C ILE A 123 -13.75 -0.91 -17.33
N GLY A 124 -12.93 0.09 -17.02
CA GLY A 124 -13.06 1.43 -17.58
C GLY A 124 -12.86 1.48 -19.09
N LEU A 125 -11.81 0.84 -19.58
CA LEU A 125 -11.49 0.75 -21.00
C LEU A 125 -12.60 0.02 -21.77
N VAL A 126 -13.07 -1.12 -21.28
CA VAL A 126 -14.17 -1.88 -21.89
C VAL A 126 -15.44 -1.03 -21.98
N ARG A 127 -15.83 -0.36 -20.88
CA ARG A 127 -17.02 0.52 -20.89
C ARG A 127 -16.87 1.68 -21.86
N TRP A 128 -15.68 2.27 -21.94
CA TRP A 128 -15.38 3.35 -22.88
C TRP A 128 -15.50 2.88 -24.34
N MET A 129 -14.89 1.74 -24.68
CA MET A 129 -14.98 1.16 -26.04
C MET A 129 -16.42 0.85 -26.45
N VAL A 130 -17.21 0.22 -25.56
CA VAL A 130 -18.63 -0.07 -25.81
C VAL A 130 -19.43 1.21 -26.04
N SER A 131 -19.17 2.26 -25.25
CA SER A 131 -19.86 3.55 -25.41
C SER A 131 -19.52 4.25 -26.73
N LYS A 132 -18.27 4.15 -27.19
CA LYS A 132 -17.82 4.68 -28.48
C LYS A 132 -18.46 3.92 -29.64
N SER A 133 -18.52 2.59 -29.58
CA SER A 133 -19.17 1.76 -30.60
C SER A 133 -20.66 2.10 -30.77
N LYS A 134 -21.37 2.37 -29.67
CA LYS A 134 -22.79 2.79 -29.71
C LYS A 134 -22.99 4.16 -30.37
N LYS A 135 -22.09 5.13 -30.12
CA LYS A 135 -22.16 6.46 -30.73
C LYS A 135 -21.84 6.50 -32.22
N VAL A 136 -21.11 5.51 -32.75
CA VAL A 136 -20.80 5.42 -34.19
C VAL A 136 -21.95 4.79 -34.97
N LYS A 137 -22.81 4.00 -34.30
CA LYS A 137 -23.97 3.33 -34.91
C LYS A 137 -25.29 4.11 -34.80
N ALA A 138 -25.29 5.25 -34.12
CA ALA A 138 -26.44 6.14 -33.95
C ALA A 138 -26.20 7.42 -34.75
#